data_AF-A0A926IU94-F1
#
_entry.id   AF-A0A926IU94-F1
#
_cell.length_a   1.000
_cell.length_b   1.000
_cell.length_c   1.000
_cell.angle_alpha   90.00
_cell.angle_beta   90.00
_cell.angle_gamma   90.00
#
_symmetry.space_group_name_H-M   'P 1'
#
loop_
_entity.id
_entity.type
_entity.pdbx_description
1 polymer ?
#
loop_
_entity_poly.entity_id
_entity_poly.type
_entity_poly.pdbx_seq_one_letter_code
_entity_poly.pdbx_strand_id
1 'polypeptide(L)'
;MRIPTHEKVERLRERYPKGTRVVLNTPFDDPYAEQTAGDRATVELVDDLGQLVCRWDCGSSLSLIPGEDDFRKLTEEELKEEQNEQTQDDMNLSM
;
A
#
# COMPACT_ATOMS: atom_id res chain seq x y z
N MET A 1 15.91 15.40 7.91
CA MET A 1 15.13 14.98 6.73
C MET A 1 15.97 15.20 5.48
N ARG A 2 16.29 14.15 4.71
CA ARG A 2 17.08 14.26 3.48
C ARG A 2 16.11 14.09 2.30
N ILE A 3 15.90 15.15 1.53
CA ILE A 3 15.03 15.11 0.36
C ILE A 3 15.67 14.16 -0.68
N PRO A 4 14.95 13.15 -1.18
CA PRO A 4 15.47 12.26 -2.22
C PRO A 4 15.71 13.01 -3.53
N THR A 5 16.60 12.49 -4.38
CA THR A 5 16.80 13.04 -5.72
C THR A 5 15.61 12.70 -6.62
N HIS A 6 15.36 13.52 -7.63
CA HIS A 6 14.30 13.27 -8.62
C HIS A 6 14.39 11.86 -9.22
N GLU A 7 15.59 11.41 -9.60
CA GLU A 7 15.80 10.05 -10.12
C GLU A 7 15.37 8.95 -9.13
N LYS A 8 15.56 9.16 -7.83
CA LYS A 8 15.13 8.20 -6.81
C LYS A 8 13.60 8.17 -6.69
N VAL A 9 12.95 9.32 -6.78
CA VAL A 9 11.48 9.43 -6.78
C VAL A 9 10.89 8.77 -8.03
N GLU A 10 11.46 9.00 -9.22
CA GLU A 10 11.01 8.35 -10.46
C GLU A 10 11.15 6.83 -10.39
N ARG A 11 12.26 6.31 -9.85
CA ARG A 11 12.40 4.87 -9.61
C ARG A 11 11.36 4.33 -8.64
N LEU A 12 10.93 5.11 -7.65
CA LEU A 12 9.85 4.72 -6.75
C LEU A 12 8.49 4.72 -7.47
N ARG A 13 8.23 5.70 -8.34
CA ARG A 13 7.04 5.74 -9.21
C ARG A 13 6.96 4.53 -10.14
N GLU A 14 8.08 4.15 -10.75
CA GLU A 14 8.17 2.94 -11.57
C GLU A 14 7.99 1.66 -10.74
N ARG A 15 8.55 1.64 -9.52
CA ARG A 15 8.45 0.46 -8.65
C ARG A 15 7.06 0.32 -8.04
N TYR A 16 6.37 1.42 -7.72
CA TYR A 16 5.06 1.41 -7.08
C TYR A 16 4.09 2.31 -7.88
N PRO A 17 3.69 1.89 -9.09
CA PRO A 17 2.69 2.61 -9.85
C PRO A 17 1.34 2.61 -9.12
N LYS A 18 0.48 3.56 -9.49
CA LYS A 18 -0.90 3.63 -8.99
C LYS A 18 -1.60 2.28 -9.15
N GLY A 19 -2.29 1.83 -8.10
CA GLY A 19 -2.96 0.53 -8.04
C GLY A 19 -2.10 -0.60 -7.48
N THR A 20 -0.82 -0.36 -7.18
CA THR A 20 0.02 -1.38 -6.51
C THR A 20 -0.57 -1.71 -5.14
N ARG A 21 -0.86 -2.98 -4.89
CA ARG A 21 -1.24 -3.46 -3.56
C ARG A 21 0.00 -3.72 -2.71
N VAL A 22 -0.03 -3.21 -1.50
CA VAL A 22 1.03 -3.36 -0.50
C VAL A 22 0.44 -3.88 0.80
N VAL A 23 1.28 -4.57 1.57
CA VAL A 23 0.95 -5.05 2.92
C VAL A 23 2.02 -4.55 3.88
N LEU A 24 1.57 -4.11 5.05
CA LEU A 24 2.43 -3.70 6.14
C LEU A 24 2.99 -4.93 6.85
N ASN A 25 4.31 -5.03 6.99
CA ASN A 25 4.93 -6.17 7.66
C ASN A 25 5.01 -5.96 9.18
N THR A 26 5.23 -4.72 9.62
CA THR A 26 5.26 -4.34 11.04
C THR A 26 4.44 -3.08 11.28
N PRO A 27 3.81 -2.91 12.46
CA PRO A 27 3.12 -1.67 12.79
C PRO A 27 4.04 -0.45 12.63
N PHE A 28 3.46 0.71 12.37
CA PHE A 28 4.20 1.96 12.37
C PHE A 28 4.80 2.25 13.76
N ASP A 29 5.92 2.97 13.78
CA ASP A 29 6.49 3.54 15.01
C ASP A 29 5.75 4.84 15.42
N ASP A 30 4.42 4.82 15.33
CA ASP A 30 3.54 5.93 15.71
C ASP A 30 2.42 5.39 16.63
N PRO A 31 2.32 5.87 17.88
CA PRO A 31 1.29 5.41 18.82
C PRO A 31 -0.15 5.78 18.41
N TYR A 32 -0.33 6.68 17.44
CA TYR A 32 -1.62 7.08 16.89
C TYR A 32 -1.96 6.37 15.56
N ALA A 33 -1.02 5.61 14.99
CA ALA A 33 -1.30 4.80 13.82
C ALA A 33 -2.17 3.61 14.21
N GLU A 34 -3.35 3.53 13.59
CA GLU A 34 -4.28 2.41 13.78
C GLU A 34 -3.86 1.17 12.96
N GLN A 35 -2.89 1.32 12.06
CA GLN A 35 -2.49 0.24 11.17
C GLN A 35 -1.61 -0.78 11.89
N THR A 36 -1.90 -2.06 11.64
CA THR A 36 -1.20 -3.20 12.23
C THR A 36 -0.52 -4.05 11.15
N ALA A 37 0.38 -4.95 11.59
CA ALA A 37 1.00 -5.91 10.68
C ALA A 37 -0.07 -6.76 9.97
N GLY A 38 0.02 -6.85 8.65
CA GLY A 38 -0.96 -7.53 7.79
C GLY A 38 -1.97 -6.59 7.14
N ASP A 39 -2.07 -5.33 7.58
CA ASP A 39 -2.95 -4.37 6.93
C ASP A 39 -2.51 -4.11 5.50
N ARG A 40 -3.50 -4.03 4.61
CA ARG A 40 -3.30 -3.87 3.19
C ARG A 40 -3.73 -2.49 2.72
N ALA A 41 -3.04 -2.00 1.71
CA ALA A 41 -3.32 -0.71 1.11
C ALA A 41 -3.07 -0.73 -0.39
N THR A 42 -3.69 0.24 -1.06
CA THR A 42 -3.51 0.48 -2.48
C THR A 42 -2.75 1.79 -2.67
N VAL A 43 -1.63 1.74 -3.39
CA VAL A 43 -0.85 2.94 -3.73
C VAL A 43 -1.67 3.82 -4.68
N GLU A 44 -1.90 5.07 -4.31
CA GLU A 44 -2.58 6.05 -5.16
C GLU A 44 -1.58 6.87 -5.98
N LEU A 45 -0.49 7.30 -5.36
CA LEU A 45 0.59 8.06 -6.00
C LEU A 45 1.89 7.99 -5.18
N VAL A 46 3.01 8.38 -5.81
CA VAL A 46 4.28 8.66 -5.12
C VAL A 46 4.56 10.15 -5.23
N ASP A 47 4.66 10.82 -4.10
CA ASP A 47 4.89 12.26 -4.04
C ASP A 47 6.35 12.65 -4.33
N ASP A 48 6.62 13.95 -4.41
CA ASP A 48 7.96 14.47 -4.70
C ASP A 48 8.93 14.34 -3.51
N LEU A 49 8.44 13.97 -2.33
CA LEU A 49 9.24 13.62 -1.16
C LEU A 49 9.61 12.13 -1.14
N GLY A 50 9.13 11.34 -2.11
CA GLY A 50 9.38 9.91 -2.23
C GLY A 50 8.54 9.07 -1.28
N GLN A 51 7.42 9.61 -0.76
CA GLN A 51 6.45 8.90 0.05
C GLN A 51 5.37 8.29 -0.86
N LEU A 52 4.92 7.09 -0.51
CA LEU A 52 3.83 6.40 -1.19
C LEU A 52 2.53 6.80 -0.50
N VAL A 53 1.73 7.63 -1.15
CA VAL A 53 0.38 7.94 -0.70
C VAL A 53 -0.49 6.71 -0.94
N CYS A 54 -0.98 6.13 0.14
CA CYS A 54 -1.71 4.87 0.12
C CYS A 54 -3.13 5.07 0.67
N ARG A 55 -4.08 4.35 0.07
CA ARG A 55 -5.42 4.17 0.62
C ARG A 55 -5.46 2.80 1.29
N TRP A 56 -5.59 2.80 2.61
CA TRP A 56 -5.69 1.58 3.40
C TRP A 56 -7.11 1.04 3.37
N ASP A 57 -7.25 -0.28 3.43
CA ASP A 57 -8.56 -0.94 3.40
C ASP A 57 -9.39 -0.61 4.66
N CYS A 58 -8.71 -0.31 5.78
CA CYS A 58 -9.33 0.20 7.00
C CYS A 58 -9.84 1.65 6.90
N GLY A 59 -9.64 2.32 5.76
CA GLY A 59 -10.09 3.69 5.51
C GLY A 59 -9.07 4.78 5.84
N SER A 60 -7.90 4.41 6.35
CA SER A 60 -6.78 5.35 6.58
C SER A 60 -6.15 5.84 5.27
N SER A 61 -5.51 7.00 5.34
CA SER A 61 -4.76 7.64 4.24
C SER A 61 -3.29 7.89 4.58
N LEU A 62 -2.75 7.17 5.58
CA LEU A 62 -1.36 7.31 5.98
C LEU A 62 -0.41 6.91 4.83
N SER A 63 0.63 7.72 4.60
CA SER A 63 1.62 7.47 3.55
C SER A 63 2.76 6.59 4.05
N LEU A 64 3.26 5.70 3.19
CA LEU A 64 4.43 4.87 3.48
C LEU A 64 5.72 5.56 3.06
N ILE A 65 6.75 5.45 3.87
CA ILE A 65 8.07 6.04 3.70
C ILE A 65 9.08 4.90 3.43
N PRO A 66 9.53 4.72 2.17
CA PRO A 66 10.51 3.69 1.83
C PRO A 66 11.82 3.85 2.62
N GLY A 67 12.11 2.87 3.47
CA GLY A 67 13.32 2.82 4.30
C GLY A 67 13.12 3.25 5.75
N GLU A 68 11.92 3.75 6.10
CA GLU A 68 11.48 3.93 7.49
C GLU A 68 10.42 2.88 7.82
N ASP A 69 9.42 2.71 6.94
CA ASP A 69 8.36 1.72 7.12
C ASP A 69 8.72 0.36 6.54
N ASP A 70 8.30 -0.72 7.20
CA ASP A 70 8.47 -2.09 6.72
C ASP A 70 7.20 -2.59 6.04
N PHE A 71 7.25 -2.66 4.71
CA PHE A 71 6.15 -3.10 3.86
C PHE A 71 6.67 -3.82 2.63
N ARG A 72 5.78 -4.58 1.98
CA ARG A 72 6.07 -5.24 0.70
C ARG A 72 4.88 -5.15 -0.24
N LYS A 73 5.12 -5.46 -1.52
CA LYS A 73 4.05 -5.71 -2.47
C LYS A 73 3.37 -7.03 -2.13
N LEU A 74 2.08 -7.13 -2.42
CA LEU A 74 1.40 -8.42 -2.46
C LEU A 74 1.99 -9.27 -3.60
N THR A 75 1.98 -10.57 -3.37
CA THR A 75 2.31 -11.58 -4.39
C THR A 75 1.14 -11.77 -5.34
N GLU A 76 1.40 -12.38 -6.51
CA GLU A 76 0.34 -12.70 -7.47
C GLU A 76 -0.73 -13.64 -6.89
N GLU A 77 -0.35 -14.51 -5.94
CA GLU A 77 -1.26 -15.44 -5.29
C GLU A 77 -2.23 -14.67 -4.38
N GLU A 78 -1.71 -13.82 -3.49
CA GLU A 78 -2.52 -12.96 -2.60
C GLU A 78 -3.46 -12.03 -3.39
N LEU A 79 -3.01 -11.50 -4.53
CA LEU A 79 -3.84 -10.66 -5.41
C LEU A 79 -4.99 -11.45 -6.07
N LYS A 80 -4.76 -12.71 -6.43
CA LYS A 80 -5.79 -13.58 -7.03
C LYS A 80 -6.83 -13.99 -5.99
N GLU A 81 -6.39 -14.26 -4.77
CA GLU A 81 -7.28 -14.55 -3.63
C GLU A 81 -8.24 -13.38 -3.39
N GLU A 82 -7.74 -12.14 -3.28
CA GLU A 82 -8.58 -10.94 -3.11
C GLU A 82 -9.62 -10.79 -4.23
N GLN A 83 -9.21 -11.00 -5.49
CA GLN A 83 -10.12 -10.89 -6.64
C GLN A 83 -11.19 -11.99 -6.63
N ASN A 84 -10.82 -13.20 -6.20
CA ASN A 84 -11.74 -14.32 -6.15
C ASN A 84 -12.80 -14.12 -5.04
N GLU A 85 -12.38 -13.65 -3.87
CA GLU A 85 -13.30 -13.29 -2.76
C GLU A 85 -14.29 -12.20 -3.20
N GLN A 86 -13.80 -11.13 -3.83
CA GLN A 86 -14.64 -10.05 -4.34
C GLN A 86 -15.66 -10.55 -5.39
N THR A 87 -15.23 -11.44 -6.28
CA THR A 87 -16.10 -12.01 -7.33
C THR A 87 -17.16 -12.94 -6.75
N GLN A 88 -16.82 -13.70 -5.69
CA GLN A 88 -17.76 -14.58 -5.00
C GLN A 88 -18.84 -13.80 -4.26
N ASP A 89 -18.46 -12.72 -3.57
CA ASP A 89 -19.39 -11.86 -2.84
C ASP A 89 -20.37 -11.14 -3.79
N ASP A 90 -19.88 -10.59 -4.90
CA ASP A 90 -20.73 -9.92 -5.91
C ASP A 90 -21.75 -10.89 -6.54
N MET A 91 -21.34 -12.14 -6.80
CA MET A 91 -22.24 -13.16 -7.33
C MET A 91 -23.29 -13.60 -6.30
N ASN A 92 -22.95 -13.63 -5.01
CA ASN A 92 -23.84 -14.05 -3.93
C ASN A 92 -24.87 -12.96 -3.55
N LEU A 93 -24.59 -11.69 -3.84
CA LEU A 93 -25.51 -10.57 -3.61
C LEU A 93 -26.54 -10.36 -4.74
N SER A 94 -26.41 -11.10 -5.84
CA SER A 94 -27.28 -11.01 -7.03
C SER A 94 -28.40 -12.06 -7.11
N MET A 95 -28.53 -12.91 -6.08
CA MET A 95 -29.60 -13.92 -5.95
C MET A 95 -30.71 -13.49 -4.99
#